data_AF-A0A377C8M5-F1
#
_entry.id   AF-A0A377C8M5-F1
#
_cell.length_a   1.000
_cell.length_b   1.000
_cell.length_c   1.000
_cell.angle_alpha   90.00
_cell.angle_beta   90.00
_cell.angle_gamma   90.00
#
_symmetry.space_group_name_H-M   'P 1'
#
loop_
_entity.id
_entity.type
_entity.pdbx_description
1 polymer ?
#
loop_
_entity_poly.entity_id
_entity_poly.type
_entity_poly.pdbx_seq_one_letter_code
_entity_poly.pdbx_strand_id
1 'polypeptide(L)'
;MKEFKGTPGKWKYTVRNVNEMMTTFHGVTIGDTYIEAATRNEREDALLIAAAPDLLEALQELVFLYEHDEGCRELTEYKRAKAAISKALGEE
;
A
#
# COMPACT_ATOMS: atom_id res chain seq x y z
N MET A 1 -12.45 -6.18 11.39
CA MET A 1 -11.37 -6.30 10.38
C MET A 1 -10.03 -6.18 11.10
N LYS A 2 -9.00 -6.92 10.68
CA LYS A 2 -7.67 -6.78 11.28
C LYS A 2 -7.01 -5.50 10.77
N GLU A 3 -6.42 -4.77 11.69
CA GLU A 3 -5.74 -3.51 11.41
C GLU A 3 -4.39 -3.75 10.73
N PHE A 4 -4.10 -2.99 9.67
CA PHE A 4 -2.78 -2.95 9.05
C PHE A 4 -1.76 -2.33 10.02
N LYS A 5 -0.66 -3.04 10.29
CA LYS A 5 0.38 -2.63 11.26
C LYS A 5 1.56 -1.88 10.63
N GLY A 6 1.45 -1.47 9.36
CA GLY A 6 2.50 -0.69 8.70
C GLY A 6 2.59 0.74 9.20
N THR A 7 3.48 1.54 8.60
CA THR A 7 3.73 2.92 9.03
C THR A 7 2.44 3.75 9.04
N PRO A 8 2.03 4.29 10.20
CA PRO A 8 0.84 5.12 10.30
C PRO A 8 0.99 6.44 9.54
N GLY A 9 -0.12 6.98 9.06
CA GLY A 9 -0.18 8.27 8.37
C GLY A 9 -0.04 8.16 6.85
N LYS A 10 -0.23 9.27 6.14
CA LYS A 10 -0.21 9.30 4.68
C LYS A 10 1.21 9.12 4.18
N TRP A 11 1.41 8.11 3.33
CA TRP A 11 2.67 7.91 2.65
C TRP A 11 2.84 8.99 1.59
N LYS A 12 4.04 9.55 1.52
CA LYS A 12 4.39 10.59 0.55
C LYS A 12 5.49 10.07 -0.37
N TYR A 13 5.68 10.70 -1.52
CA TYR A 13 6.81 10.40 -2.40
C TYR A 13 7.55 11.69 -2.72
N THR A 14 8.84 11.55 -2.99
CA THR A 14 9.69 12.65 -3.47
C THR A 14 10.44 12.19 -4.72
N VAL A 15 10.54 13.09 -5.70
CA VAL A 15 11.33 12.86 -6.91
C VAL A 15 12.70 13.47 -6.70
N ARG A 16 13.77 12.69 -6.89
CA ARG A 16 15.16 13.17 -6.77
C ARG A 16 15.98 12.71 -7.97
N ASN A 17 17.00 13.47 -8.34
CA ASN A 17 17.96 12.99 -9.34
C ASN A 17 18.81 11.87 -8.71
N VAL A 18 19.15 10.83 -9.48
CA VAL A 18 20.01 9.71 -9.04
C VAL A 18 21.32 10.19 -8.41
N ASN A 19 21.91 11.27 -8.93
CA ASN A 19 23.15 11.84 -8.39
C ASN A 19 22.95 12.47 -6.99
N GLU A 20 21.75 12.98 -6.68
CA GLU A 20 21.41 13.59 -5.39
C GLU A 20 21.07 12.53 -4.33
N MET A 21 20.46 11.41 -4.74
CA MET A 21 20.17 10.25 -3.87
C MET A 21 21.45 9.63 -3.28
N MET A 22 22.54 9.61 -4.06
CA MET A 22 23.80 8.96 -3.66
C MET A 22 24.71 9.86 -2.81
N THR A 23 24.50 11.17 -2.80
CA THR A 23 25.48 12.14 -2.27
C THR A 23 24.96 13.03 -1.16
N THR A 24 23.65 13.07 -0.92
CA THR A 24 23.07 13.94 0.11
C THR A 24 21.91 13.28 0.85
N PHE A 25 22.14 12.97 2.13
CA PHE A 25 21.06 12.82 3.10
C PHE A 25 20.48 14.20 3.41
N HIS A 26 19.55 14.67 2.58
CA HIS A 26 18.81 15.90 2.85
C HIS A 26 17.81 15.64 3.97
N GLY A 27 18.27 15.90 5.20
CA GLY A 27 17.43 16.17 6.36
C GLY A 27 16.65 14.96 6.86
N VAL A 28 16.88 14.64 8.14
CA VAL A 28 15.91 13.87 8.91
C VAL A 28 14.60 14.65 8.87
N THR A 29 13.67 14.24 8.01
CA THR A 29 12.29 14.74 8.05
C THR A 29 11.61 13.93 9.14
N ILE A 30 11.64 14.44 10.37
CA ILE A 30 11.10 13.74 11.53
C ILE A 30 9.57 13.66 11.38
N GLY A 31 9.05 12.47 11.14
CA GLY A 31 7.61 12.18 11.23
C GLY A 31 6.89 11.81 9.92
N ASP A 32 7.53 11.96 8.76
CA ASP A 32 6.95 11.59 7.45
C ASP A 32 7.74 10.44 6.80
N THR A 33 7.03 9.44 6.27
CA THR A 33 7.62 8.33 5.51
C THR A 33 7.55 8.63 4.01
N TYR A 34 8.71 8.58 3.34
CA TYR A 34 8.82 8.88 1.92
C TYR A 34 9.31 7.68 1.11
N ILE A 35 8.77 7.56 -0.09
CA ILE A 35 9.33 6.73 -1.15
C ILE A 35 10.20 7.61 -2.04
N GLU A 36 11.45 7.21 -2.22
CA GLU A 36 12.37 7.86 -3.15
C GLU A 36 12.19 7.28 -4.55
N ALA A 37 11.92 8.14 -5.53
CA ALA A 37 11.79 7.77 -6.94
C ALA A 37 12.68 8.68 -7.81
N ALA A 38 13.44 8.07 -8.72
CA ALA A 38 14.35 8.77 -9.63
C ALA A 38 13.87 8.75 -11.08
N THR A 39 13.19 7.68 -11.48
CA THR A 39 12.65 7.52 -12.84
C THR A 39 11.14 7.79 -12.88
N ARG A 40 10.60 7.99 -14.09
CA ARG A 40 9.15 8.12 -14.29
C ARG A 40 8.40 6.87 -13.83
N ASN A 41 8.92 5.67 -14.11
CA ASN A 41 8.27 4.42 -13.70
C ASN A 41 8.26 4.28 -12.17
N GLU A 42 9.38 4.60 -11.51
CA GLU A 42 9.47 4.59 -10.04
C GLU A 42 8.50 5.60 -9.40
N ARG A 43 8.19 6.70 -10.09
CA ARG A 43 7.18 7.65 -9.61
C ARG A 43 5.77 7.06 -9.64
N GLU A 44 5.40 6.35 -10.70
CA GLU A 44 4.11 5.66 -10.79
C GLU A 44 4.02 4.55 -9.74
N ASP A 45 5.10 3.80 -9.53
CA ASP A 45 5.18 2.77 -8.48
C ASP A 45 5.06 3.39 -7.08
N ALA A 46 5.75 4.51 -6.83
CA ALA A 46 5.67 5.23 -5.56
C ALA A 46 4.26 5.77 -5.27
N LEU A 47 3.55 6.25 -6.30
CA LEU A 47 2.15 6.65 -6.18
C LEU A 47 1.26 5.48 -5.75
N LEU A 48 1.42 4.32 -6.40
CA LEU A 48 0.66 3.12 -6.06
C LEU A 48 0.95 2.63 -4.64
N ILE A 49 2.23 2.56 -4.25
CA ILE A 49 2.63 2.12 -2.92
C ILE A 49 2.12 3.11 -1.86
N ALA A 50 2.17 4.42 -2.13
CA ALA A 50 1.67 5.42 -1.20
C ALA A 50 0.16 5.32 -0.96
N ALA A 51 -0.61 4.89 -1.97
CA ALA A 51 -2.04 4.65 -1.86
C ALA A 51 -2.39 3.26 -1.29
N ALA A 52 -1.41 2.36 -1.12
CA ALA A 52 -1.66 0.98 -0.72
C ALA A 52 -2.41 0.80 0.62
N PRO A 53 -2.16 1.62 1.67
CA PRO A 53 -2.95 1.53 2.91
C PRO A 53 -4.44 1.81 2.70
N ASP A 54 -4.77 2.90 2.00
CA ASP A 54 -6.16 3.28 1.70
C ASP A 54 -6.83 2.24 0.79
N LEU A 55 -6.08 1.70 -0.18
CA LEU A 55 -6.56 0.62 -1.06
C LEU A 55 -6.82 -0.68 -0.29
N LEU A 56 -5.98 -1.02 0.69
CA LEU A 56 -6.18 -2.19 1.54
C LEU A 56 -7.43 -2.05 2.39
N GLU A 57 -7.64 -0.89 3.03
CA GLU A 57 -8.83 -0.60 3.82
C GLU A 57 -10.10 -0.71 2.97
N ALA A 58 -10.14 -0.05 1.82
CA ALA A 58 -11.28 -0.12 0.90
C ALA A 58 -11.57 -1.55 0.42
N LEU A 59 -10.53 -2.36 0.17
CA LEU A 59 -10.70 -3.76 -0.21
C LEU A 59 -11.23 -4.62 0.94
N GLN A 60 -10.77 -4.38 2.19
CA GLN A 60 -11.28 -5.06 3.38
C GLN A 60 -12.77 -4.77 3.58
N GLU A 61 -13.20 -3.52 3.41
CA GLU A 61 -14.62 -3.13 3.49
C GLU A 61 -15.46 -3.83 2.41
N LEU A 62 -14.96 -3.86 1.17
CA LEU A 62 -15.63 -4.54 0.06
C LEU A 62 -15.80 -6.03 0.35
N VAL A 63 -14.75 -6.71 0.81
CA VAL A 63 -14.79 -8.13 1.16
C VAL A 63 -15.74 -8.39 2.32
N PHE A 64 -15.77 -7.51 3.33
CA PHE A 64 -16.67 -7.63 4.47
C PHE A 64 -18.16 -7.60 4.05
N LEU A 65 -18.53 -6.76 3.07
CA LEU A 65 -19.88 -6.73 2.51
C LEU A 65 -20.27 -8.07 1.88
N TYR A 66 -19.34 -8.69 1.15
CA TYR A 66 -19.57 -9.97 0.47
C TYR A 66 -19.46 -11.19 1.37
N GLU A 67 -18.92 -11.06 2.59
CA GLU A 67 -18.74 -12.20 3.50
C GLU A 67 -20.06 -12.80 3.99
N HIS A 68 -21.15 -12.02 3.91
CA HIS A 68 -22.50 -12.43 4.33
C HIS A 68 -23.39 -12.89 3.17
N ASP A 69 -22.89 -12.83 1.93
CA ASP A 69 -23.57 -13.34 0.73
C ASP A 69 -22.92 -14.67 0.31
N GLU A 70 -23.64 -15.78 0.51
CA GLU A 70 -23.15 -17.13 0.19
C GLU A 70 -22.78 -17.29 -1.29
N GLY A 71 -23.47 -16.60 -2.21
CA GLY A 71 -23.15 -16.65 -3.63
C GLY A 71 -21.83 -15.95 -3.95
N CYS A 72 -21.53 -14.85 -3.27
CA CYS A 72 -20.30 -14.10 -3.47
C CYS A 72 -19.06 -14.81 -2.91
N ARG A 73 -19.19 -15.62 -1.85
CA ARG A 73 -18.05 -16.32 -1.22
C ARG A 73 -17.37 -17.33 -2.13
N GLU A 74 -18.12 -17.91 -3.07
CA GLU A 74 -17.58 -18.89 -4.00
C GLU A 74 -16.91 -18.28 -5.23
N LEU A 75 -17.09 -16.97 -5.45
CA LEU A 75 -16.47 -16.23 -6.54
C LEU A 75 -14.94 -16.27 -6.43
N THR A 76 -14.29 -16.44 -7.58
CA THR A 76 -12.82 -16.50 -7.67
C THR A 76 -12.20 -15.18 -7.23
N GLU A 77 -12.86 -14.07 -7.55
CA GLU A 77 -12.47 -12.70 -7.22
C GLU A 77 -12.48 -12.47 -5.71
N TYR A 78 -13.50 -12.98 -5.03
CA TYR A 78 -13.60 -12.90 -3.57
C TYR A 78 -12.46 -13.67 -2.89
N LYS A 79 -12.22 -14.91 -3.33
CA LYS A 79 -11.11 -15.74 -2.83
C LYS A 79 -9.75 -15.07 -3.07
N ARG A 80 -9.54 -14.49 -4.26
CA ARG A 80 -8.33 -13.74 -4.60
C ARG A 80 -8.16 -12.48 -3.75
N ALA A 81 -9.24 -11.73 -3.49
CA ALA A 81 -9.20 -10.56 -2.62
C ALA A 81 -8.82 -10.94 -1.18
N LYS A 82 -9.40 -12.02 -0.63
CA LYS A 82 -9.03 -12.52 0.71
C LYS A 82 -7.56 -12.93 0.78
N ALA A 83 -7.03 -13.61 -0.25
CA ALA A 83 -5.62 -13.97 -0.31
C ALA A 83 -4.72 -12.72 -0.36
N ALA A 84 -5.05 -11.73 -1.18
CA ALA A 84 -4.30 -10.47 -1.26
C ALA A 84 -4.28 -9.72 0.09
N ILE A 85 -5.42 -9.66 0.79
CA ILE A 85 -5.51 -9.08 2.14
C ILE A 85 -4.63 -9.86 3.12
N SER A 86 -4.69 -11.21 3.11
CA SER A 86 -3.88 -12.07 3.98
C SER A 86 -2.39 -11.80 3.81
N LYS A 87 -1.93 -11.74 2.56
CA LYS A 87 -0.55 -11.40 2.21
C LYS A 87 -0.17 -10.00 2.66
N ALA A 88 -1.03 -9.00 2.47
CA ALA A 88 -0.78 -7.62 2.89
C ALA A 88 -0.70 -7.46 4.43
N LEU A 89 -1.39 -8.33 5.18
CA LEU A 89 -1.33 -8.40 6.64
C LEU A 89 -0.19 -9.29 7.18
N GLY A 90 0.57 -9.96 6.31
CA GLY A 90 1.66 -10.86 6.72
C GLY A 90 1.20 -12.19 7.31
N GLU A 91 0.02 -12.67 6.91
CA GLU A 91 -0.58 -13.92 7.39
C GLU A 91 -0.31 -15.11 6.45
N GLU A 92 0.43 -14.87 5.36
CA GLU A 92 0.92 -15.82 4.36
C GLU A 92 2.44 -15.74 4.20
#